data_AF-A0A936N8V8-F1
#
_entry.id   AF-A0A936N8V8-F1
#
_cell.length_a   1.000
_cell.length_b   1.000
_cell.length_c   1.000
_cell.angle_alpha   90.00
_cell.angle_beta   90.00
_cell.angle_gamma   90.00
#
_symmetry.space_group_name_H-M   'P 1'
#
loop_
_entity.id
_entity.type
_entity.pdbx_description
1 polymer ?
#
loop_
_entity_poly.entity_id
_entity_poly.type
_entity_poly.pdbx_seq_one_letter_code
_entity_poly.pdbx_strand_id
1 'polypeptide(L)'
;MQKRRVTITVDEDLIEDATKAVADGRASSVSAWIGEAMVARQTNDRRLEALGELIAEYEAVHGTITDDELAQQTQADRDSAALVRAELRRAG
;
A
#
# COMPACT_ATOMS: atom_id res chain seq x y z
N MET A 1 -15.83 -14.20 18.09
CA MET A 1 -14.58 -13.61 18.61
C MET A 1 -14.86 -12.86 19.90
N GLN A 2 -14.02 -13.01 20.92
CA GLN A 2 -14.20 -12.33 22.19
C GLN A 2 -13.68 -10.89 22.09
N LYS A 3 -14.54 -9.90 22.32
CA LYS A 3 -14.14 -8.49 22.36
C LYS A 3 -13.60 -8.16 23.76
N ARG A 4 -12.49 -7.42 23.83
CA ARG A 4 -11.92 -6.90 25.09
C ARG A 4 -12.08 -5.39 25.11
N ARG A 5 -12.55 -4.84 26.24
CA ARG A 5 -12.67 -3.39 26.41
C ARG A 5 -11.30 -2.79 26.70
N VAL A 6 -10.97 -1.74 25.96
CA VAL A 6 -9.73 -0.97 26.13
C VAL A 6 -10.13 0.49 26.29
N THR A 7 -9.48 1.20 27.21
CA THR A 7 -9.63 2.66 27.34
C THR A 7 -8.41 3.30 26.69
N ILE A 8 -8.64 4.23 25.76
CA ILE A 8 -7.60 4.93 25.03
C ILE A 8 -7.91 6.43 25.05
N THR A 9 -6.86 7.25 25.01
CA THR A 9 -6.97 8.68 24.70
C THR A 9 -6.77 8.84 23.20
N VAL A 10 -7.62 9.64 22.57
CA VAL A 10 -7.57 9.95 21.14
C VAL A 10 -7.77 11.44 20.96
N ASP A 11 -7.35 11.94 19.81
CA ASP A 11 -7.57 13.35 19.44
C ASP A 11 -9.07 13.62 19.25
N GLU A 12 -9.50 14.84 19.60
CA GLU A 12 -10.91 15.25 19.53
C GLU A 12 -11.45 15.12 18.09
N ASP A 13 -10.69 15.61 17.11
CA ASP A 13 -11.04 15.55 15.69
C ASP A 13 -11.35 14.12 15.23
N LEU A 14 -10.66 13.11 15.79
CA LEU A 14 -10.89 11.71 15.46
C LEU A 14 -12.23 11.21 16.00
N ILE A 15 -12.65 11.69 17.18
CA ILE A 15 -13.96 11.39 17.76
C ILE A 15 -15.06 12.08 16.97
N GLU A 16 -14.86 13.31 16.52
CA GLU A 16 -15.80 14.02 15.66
C GLU A 16 -16.04 13.26 14.35
N ASP A 17 -14.96 12.82 13.68
CA ASP A 17 -15.03 12.03 12.45
C ASP A 17 -15.74 10.68 12.64
N ALA A 18 -15.43 9.99 13.73
CA ALA A 18 -16.09 8.73 14.06
C ALA A 18 -17.59 8.93 14.35
N THR A 19 -17.94 10.00 15.07
CA THR A 19 -19.32 10.34 15.40
C THR A 19 -20.12 10.69 14.14
N LYS A 20 -19.52 11.47 13.24
CA LYS A 20 -20.08 11.78 11.93
C LYS A 20 -20.28 10.52 11.08
N ALA A 21 -19.31 9.59 11.09
CA ALA A 21 -19.45 8.33 10.38
C ALA A 21 -20.62 7.47 10.88
N VAL A 22 -20.89 7.51 12.18
CA VAL A 22 -22.07 6.85 12.75
C VAL A 22 -23.36 7.57 12.36
N ALA A 23 -23.38 8.91 12.44
CA ALA A 23 -24.55 9.71 12.06
C ALA A 23 -24.92 9.53 10.57
N ASP A 24 -23.91 9.43 9.71
CA ASP A 24 -24.06 9.16 8.27
C ASP A 24 -24.46 7.69 7.97
N GLY A 25 -24.54 6.83 8.98
CA GLY A 25 -24.83 5.40 8.81
C GLY A 25 -23.69 4.58 8.20
N ARG A 26 -22.50 5.16 8.05
CA ARG A 26 -21.30 4.48 7.53
C ARG A 26 -20.68 3.52 8.55
N ALA A 27 -20.97 3.71 9.83
CA ALA A 27 -20.56 2.79 10.90
C ALA A 27 -21.69 2.58 11.91
N SER A 28 -21.75 1.38 12.50
CA SER A 28 -22.79 1.03 13.50
C SER A 28 -22.55 1.64 14.88
N SER A 29 -21.30 2.00 15.21
CA SER A 29 -20.91 2.68 16.44
C SER A 29 -19.48 3.19 16.31
N VAL A 30 -19.07 4.10 17.19
CA VAL A 30 -17.66 4.57 17.28
C VAL A 30 -16.71 3.38 17.50
N SER A 31 -17.08 2.42 18.34
CA SER A 31 -16.27 1.22 18.58
C SER A 31 -16.13 0.33 17.34
N ALA A 32 -17.16 0.27 16.48
CA ALA A 32 -17.11 -0.46 15.22
C ALA A 32 -16.20 0.26 14.23
N TRP A 33 -16.33 1.58 14.12
CA TRP A 33 -15.49 2.42 13.26
C TRP A 33 -14.01 2.31 13.61
N ILE A 34 -13.65 2.41 14.90
CA ILE A 34 -12.27 2.21 15.38
C ILE A 34 -11.80 0.78 15.10
N GLY A 35 -12.66 -0.22 15.36
CA GLY A 35 -12.33 -1.62 15.11
C GLY A 35 -12.01 -1.91 13.63
N GLU A 36 -12.79 -1.34 12.71
CA GLU A 36 -12.57 -1.44 11.27
C GLU A 36 -11.25 -0.79 10.86
N ALA A 37 -10.94 0.40 11.39
CA ALA A 37 -9.66 1.07 11.14
C ALA A 37 -8.46 0.25 11.65
N MET A 38 -8.57 -0.35 12.84
CA MET A 38 -7.53 -1.23 13.38
C MET A 38 -7.32 -2.48 12.53
N VAL A 39 -8.39 -3.09 12.01
CA VAL A 39 -8.30 -4.24 11.10
C VAL A 39 -7.64 -3.83 9.79
N ALA A 40 -8.05 -2.70 9.20
CA ALA A 40 -7.47 -2.19 7.96
C ALA A 40 -5.96 -1.95 8.10
N ARG A 41 -5.54 -1.32 9.21
CA ARG A 41 -4.11 -1.12 9.52
C ARG A 41 -3.38 -2.45 9.68
N GLN A 42 -3.90 -3.37 10.49
CA GLN A 42 -3.27 -4.67 10.69
C GLN A 42 -3.12 -5.46 9.38
N THR A 43 -4.11 -5.41 8.50
CA THR A 43 -4.04 -6.05 7.19
C THR A 43 -2.97 -5.42 6.31
N ASN A 44 -2.84 -4.09 6.31
CA ASN A 44 -1.80 -3.39 5.57
C ASN A 44 -0.39 -3.74 6.11
N ASP A 45 -0.21 -3.67 7.43
CA ASP A 45 1.06 -3.98 8.09
C ASP A 45 1.52 -5.41 7.75
N ARG A 46 0.64 -6.41 7.86
CA ARG A 46 0.94 -7.80 7.48
C ARG A 46 1.32 -7.97 6.02
N ARG A 47 0.68 -7.22 5.12
CA ARG A 47 1.01 -7.29 3.68
C ARG A 47 2.38 -6.68 3.40
N LEU A 48 2.70 -5.56 4.04
CA LEU A 48 4.00 -4.92 3.90
C LEU A 48 5.12 -5.79 4.47
N GLU A 49 4.88 -6.44 5.60
CA GLU A 49 5.83 -7.41 6.19
C GLU A 49 6.09 -8.57 5.23
N ALA A 50 5.03 -9.21 4.71
CA ALA A 50 5.17 -10.31 3.74
C ALA A 50 5.87 -9.89 2.44
N LEU A 51 5.63 -8.66 1.95
CA LEU A 51 6.35 -8.13 0.79
C LEU A 51 7.83 -7.89 1.10
N GLY A 52 8.14 -7.37 2.29
CA GLY A 52 9.52 -7.17 2.74
C GLY A 52 10.28 -8.50 2.84
N GLU A 53 9.65 -9.54 3.38
CA GLU A 53 10.22 -10.90 3.44
C GLU A 53 10.50 -11.45 2.04
N LEU A 54 9.55 -11.31 1.10
CA LEU A 54 9.72 -11.77 -0.28
C LEU A 54 10.87 -11.04 -1.00
N ILE A 55 10.96 -9.71 -0.82
CA ILE A 55 12.06 -8.92 -1.39
C ILE A 55 13.39 -9.38 -0.80
N ALA A 56 13.48 -9.55 0.52
CA ALA A 56 14.70 -10.01 1.18
C ALA A 56 15.13 -11.41 0.70
N GLU A 57 14.19 -12.34 0.51
CA GLU A 57 14.48 -13.67 -0.05
C GLU A 57 15.02 -13.58 -1.49
N TYR A 58 14.41 -12.74 -2.32
CA TYR A 58 14.86 -12.52 -3.69
C TYR A 58 16.28 -11.91 -3.74
N GLU A 59 16.53 -10.86 -2.96
CA GLU A 59 17.82 -10.19 -2.91
C GLU A 59 18.94 -11.07 -2.32
N ALA A 60 18.60 -11.99 -1.40
CA ALA A 60 19.57 -12.95 -0.88
C ALA A 60 20.10 -13.90 -1.98
N VAL A 61 19.29 -14.18 -3.01
CA VAL A 61 19.67 -15.06 -4.13
C VAL A 61 20.27 -14.26 -5.29
N HIS A 62 19.75 -13.08 -5.57
CA HIS A 62 20.05 -12.33 -6.78
C HIS A 62 20.89 -11.06 -6.58
N GLY A 63 21.10 -10.64 -5.32
CA GLY A 63 21.65 -9.32 -4.99
C GLY A 63 20.57 -8.24 -4.97
N THR A 64 20.87 -7.11 -4.31
CA THR A 64 20.00 -5.95 -4.24
C THR A 64 20.02 -5.19 -5.57
N ILE A 65 18.85 -4.82 -6.08
CA ILE A 65 18.73 -3.94 -7.26
C ILE A 65 19.10 -2.52 -6.85
N THR A 66 20.11 -1.95 -7.49
CA THR A 66 20.57 -0.59 -7.21
C THR A 66 19.81 0.46 -8.04
N ASP A 67 19.81 1.70 -7.56
CA ASP A 67 19.21 2.83 -8.28
C ASP A 67 19.84 3.04 -9.66
N ASP A 68 21.15 2.80 -9.78
CA ASP A 68 21.88 2.92 -11.04
C ASP A 68 21.45 1.84 -12.05
N GLU A 69 21.27 0.59 -11.60
CA GLU A 69 20.75 -0.49 -12.43
C GLU A 69 19.31 -0.21 -12.88
N LEU A 70 18.48 0.32 -11.98
CA LEU A 70 17.10 0.68 -12.31
C LEU A 70 17.05 1.84 -13.32
N ALA A 71 17.93 2.84 -13.18
CA ALA A 71 18.04 3.94 -14.13
C ALA A 71 18.51 3.47 -15.51
N GLN A 72 19.50 2.58 -15.55
CA GLN A 72 19.99 1.96 -16.78
C GLN A 72 18.88 1.14 -17.47
N GLN A 73 18.14 0.32 -16.71
CA GLN A 73 17.04 -0.47 -17.26
C GLN A 73 15.92 0.43 -17.80
N THR A 74 15.55 1.47 -17.05
CA THR A 74 14.52 2.43 -17.50
C THR A 74 14.94 3.12 -18.81
N GLN A 75 16.22 3.45 -18.96
CA GLN A 75 16.73 4.03 -20.20
C GLN A 75 16.66 3.02 -21.36
N ALA A 76 17.10 1.78 -21.15
CA ALA A 76 17.01 0.71 -22.15
C ALA A 76 15.56 0.43 -22.59
N ASP A 77 14.60 0.49 -21.67
CA ASP A 77 13.18 0.33 -21.96
C ASP A 77 12.64 1.46 -22.84
N ARG A 78 13.06 2.71 -22.58
CA ARG A 78 12.70 3.87 -23.41
C ARG A 78 13.27 3.76 -24.82
N ASP A 79 14.53 3.35 -24.94
CA ASP A 79 15.19 3.20 -26.23
C ASP A 79 14.53 2.09 -27.06
N SER A 80 14.20 0.96 -26.42
CA SER A 80 13.46 -0.14 -27.04
C SER A 80 12.07 0.31 -27.51
N ALA A 81 11.33 1.04 -26.68
CA ALA A 81 10.02 1.58 -27.05
C ALA A 81 10.10 2.59 -28.21
N ALA A 82 11.17 3.40 -28.27
CA ALA A 82 11.38 4.35 -29.36
C ALA A 82 11.61 3.64 -30.71
N LEU A 83 12.38 2.54 -30.72
CA LEU A 83 12.61 1.71 -31.91
C LEU A 83 11.29 1.14 -32.45
N VAL A 84 10.49 0.52 -31.60
CA VAL A 84 9.18 -0.04 -31.99
C VAL A 84 8.26 1.04 -32.58
N ARG A 85 8.20 2.23 -31.97
CA ARG A 85 7.40 3.34 -32.50
C ARG A 85 7.89 3.85 -33.85
N ALA A 86 9.20 3.81 -34.09
CA ALA A 86 9.78 4.22 -35.36
C ALA A 86 9.48 3.21 -36.47
N GLU A 87 9.51 1.91 -36.18
CA GLU A 87 9.13 0.85 -37.12
C GLU A 87 7.66 0.95 -37.52
N LEU A 88 6.76 1.14 -36.55
CA LEU A 88 5.33 1.33 -36.83
C LEU A 88 5.05 2.57 -37.70
N ARG A 89 5.81 3.65 -37.52
CA ARG A 89 5.71 4.86 -38.37
C ARG A 89 6.24 4.68 -39.79
N ARG A 90 7.09 3.68 -40.04
CA ARG A 90 7.61 3.38 -41.40
C ARG A 90 6.74 2.37 -42.15
N ALA A 91 5.93 1.59 -41.43
CA ALA A 91 5.07 0.55 -42.00
C ALA A 91 3.67 1.05 -42.41
N GLY A 92 3.30 2.28 -42.04
CA GLY A 92 2.08 2.98 -42.48
C GLY A 92 2.39 4.08 -43.47
#